data_AF-A0A4R4W0K6-F1
#
_entry.id   AF-A0A4R4W0K6-F1
#
_cell.length_a   1.000
_cell.length_b   1.000
_cell.length_c   1.000
_cell.angle_alpha   90.00
_cell.angle_beta   90.00
_cell.angle_gamma   90.00
#
_symmetry.space_group_name_H-M   'P 1'
#
loop_
_entity.id
_entity.type
_entity.pdbx_description
1 polymer ?
#
loop_
_entity_poly.entity_id
_entity_poly.type
_entity_poly.pdbx_seq_one_letter_code
_entity_poly.pdbx_strand_id
1 'polypeptide(L)'
;MGYGDYGVVHPIPPTPEGPIFGPNPYIHYTVPGATLSIARQIPGRRGAPPSGSSERYFLEVADELVHRPEFAGPQFSWGDRVLHSCKSKPAMRLGKSTKWISIATSHHLAHLAKRLDSPTS
;
A
#
# COMPACT_ATOMS: atom_id res chain seq x y z
N MET A 1 22.54 4.24 -4.89
CA MET A 1 21.11 3.93 -5.03
C MET A 1 20.53 3.77 -3.64
N GLY A 2 19.65 4.66 -3.19
CA GLY A 2 19.06 4.60 -1.85
C GLY A 2 17.76 3.81 -1.87
N TYR A 3 17.76 2.62 -1.27
CA TYR A 3 16.53 1.91 -0.96
C TYR A 3 15.92 2.57 0.27
N GLY A 4 14.89 3.41 0.05
CA GLY A 4 14.17 4.08 1.14
C GLY A 4 13.39 3.08 1.98
N ASP A 5 13.41 3.29 3.29
CA ASP A 5 12.91 2.41 4.34
C ASP A 5 11.37 2.21 4.25
N TYR A 6 10.92 1.09 3.67
CA TYR A 6 9.49 0.75 3.48
C TYR A 6 8.78 0.32 4.77
N GLY A 7 9.47 0.38 5.92
CA GLY A 7 8.91 0.05 7.24
C GLY A 7 8.70 1.25 8.15
N VAL A 8 9.29 2.42 7.86
CA VAL A 8 9.31 3.55 8.79
C VAL A 8 8.20 4.53 8.47
N VAL A 9 7.10 4.40 9.19
CA VAL A 9 6.23 5.55 9.47
C VAL A 9 7.07 6.53 10.29
N HIS A 10 7.07 7.82 9.93
CA HIS A 10 7.85 8.85 10.63
C HIS A 10 7.80 8.66 12.16
N PRO A 11 8.95 8.53 12.86
CA PRO A 11 9.01 8.32 14.31
C PRO A 11 8.65 9.56 15.12
N ILE A 12 8.38 10.68 14.45
CA ILE A 12 7.94 11.93 15.08
C ILE A 12 6.41 11.87 15.11
N PRO A 13 5.78 11.59 16.26
CA PRO A 13 4.35 11.83 16.39
C PRO A 13 4.12 13.32 16.09
N PRO A 14 3.17 13.68 15.22
CA PRO A 14 2.80 15.07 15.06
C PRO A 14 2.44 15.63 16.44
N THR A 15 2.94 16.83 16.74
CA THR A 15 2.52 17.58 17.93
C THR A 15 0.99 17.55 18.01
N PRO A 16 0.38 17.17 19.15
CA PRO A 16 -1.07 16.96 19.23
C PRO A 16 -1.78 18.31 19.35
N GLU A 17 -1.69 19.14 18.31
CA GLU A 17 -2.58 20.28 18.08
C GLU A 17 -3.66 19.89 17.08
N GLY A 18 -4.37 18.80 17.43
CA GLY A 18 -5.53 18.33 16.68
C GLY A 18 -5.74 16.83 16.78
N PRO A 19 -6.97 16.35 16.51
CA PRO A 19 -7.27 14.93 16.45
C PRO A 19 -6.38 14.19 15.43
N ILE A 20 -5.67 13.15 15.91
CA ILE A 20 -4.78 12.32 15.08
C ILE A 20 -5.63 11.44 14.16
N PHE A 21 -5.73 11.83 12.90
CA PHE A 21 -6.46 11.06 11.89
C PHE A 21 -5.51 10.11 11.14
N GLY A 22 -5.88 8.83 11.03
CA GLY A 22 -5.12 7.85 10.24
C GLY A 22 -4.92 8.30 8.79
N PRO A 23 -3.78 8.01 8.14
CA PRO A 23 -3.39 8.62 6.86
C PRO A 23 -4.40 8.35 5.74
N ASN A 24 -4.30 9.14 4.66
CA ASN A 24 -5.03 8.83 3.43
C ASN A 24 -4.61 7.43 2.92
N PRO A 25 -5.51 6.64 2.32
CA PRO A 25 -5.13 5.37 1.71
C PRO A 25 -4.03 5.53 0.68
N TYR A 26 -2.97 4.73 0.83
CA TYR A 26 -1.84 4.72 -0.07
C TYR A 26 -1.24 3.32 -0.20
N ILE A 27 -0.47 3.10 -1.27
CA ILE A 27 0.41 1.96 -1.43
C ILE A 27 1.69 2.38 -2.15
N HIS A 28 2.81 1.84 -1.69
CA HIS A 28 4.10 1.91 -2.39
C HIS A 28 4.40 0.54 -2.98
N TYR A 29 4.52 0.47 -4.30
CA TYR A 29 4.68 -0.75 -5.07
C TYR A 29 6.03 -0.74 -5.78
N THR A 30 6.84 -1.77 -5.55
CA THR A 30 8.23 -1.79 -6.05
C THR A 30 8.23 -2.36 -7.46
N VAL A 31 8.82 -1.63 -8.41
CA VAL A 31 8.98 -2.10 -9.79
C VAL A 31 10.47 -2.20 -10.13
N PRO A 32 10.86 -2.83 -11.26
CA PRO A 32 12.24 -2.78 -11.70
C PRO A 32 12.72 -1.32 -11.86
N GLY A 33 13.79 -0.97 -11.14
CA GLY A 33 14.41 0.36 -11.21
C GLY A 33 13.66 1.53 -10.55
N ALA A 34 12.42 1.36 -10.07
CA ALA A 34 11.62 2.46 -9.52
C ALA A 34 10.59 1.99 -8.48
N THR A 35 9.81 2.95 -7.95
CA THR A 35 8.69 2.70 -7.04
C THR A 35 7.47 3.46 -7.51
N LEU A 36 6.37 2.74 -7.71
CA LEU A 36 5.06 3.29 -8.00
C LEU A 36 4.35 3.62 -6.68
N SER A 37 3.97 4.87 -6.48
CA SER A 37 3.19 5.28 -5.30
C SER A 37 1.80 5.74 -5.73
N ILE A 38 0.77 5.10 -5.20
CA ILE A 38 -0.63 5.47 -5.46
C ILE A 38 -1.26 5.86 -4.14
N ALA A 39 -1.85 7.05 -4.07
CA ALA A 39 -2.58 7.54 -2.91
C ALA A 39 -3.92 8.13 -3.33
N ARG A 40 -4.92 8.02 -2.45
CA ARG A 40 -6.25 8.62 -2.65
C ARG A 40 -6.62 9.52 -1.48
N GLN A 41 -6.95 10.77 -1.82
CA GLN A 41 -7.48 11.71 -0.84
C GLN A 41 -8.93 11.33 -0.51
N ILE A 42 -9.25 11.31 0.78
CA ILE A 42 -10.63 11.18 1.25
C ILE A 42 -11.29 12.57 1.18
N PRO A 43 -12.24 12.84 0.27
CA PRO A 43 -12.95 14.11 0.20
C PRO A 43 -13.72 14.39 1.49
N GLY A 44 -13.74 15.65 1.93
CA GLY A 44 -14.40 16.07 3.17
C GLY A 44 -13.58 15.84 4.44
N ARG A 45 -12.30 15.48 4.33
CA ARG A 45 -11.38 15.29 5.47
C ARG A 45 -11.01 16.62 6.15
N ARG A 46 -11.90 17.10 7.02
CA ARG A 46 -11.60 18.08 8.09
C ARG A 46 -11.56 17.44 9.48
N GLY A 47 -11.76 16.11 9.53
CA GLY A 47 -12.09 15.35 10.72
C GLY A 47 -11.78 13.85 10.57
N ALA A 48 -12.30 13.02 11.49
CA ALA A 48 -12.16 11.57 11.40
C ALA A 48 -12.89 11.08 10.15
N PRO A 49 -12.26 10.23 9.32
CA PRO A 49 -12.95 9.69 8.17
C PRO A 49 -14.20 8.93 8.64
N PRO A 50 -15.34 9.04 7.92
CA PRO A 50 -16.50 8.21 8.21
C PRO A 50 -16.08 6.74 8.21
N SER A 51 -16.64 5.93 9.13
CA SER A 51 -16.31 4.51 9.24
C SER A 51 -16.38 3.81 7.86
N GLY A 52 -15.34 3.07 7.50
CA GLY A 52 -15.24 2.38 6.19
C GLY A 52 -14.77 3.26 5.02
N SER A 53 -14.61 4.58 5.18
CA SER A 53 -14.13 5.43 4.08
C SER A 53 -12.70 5.08 3.69
N SER A 54 -11.79 4.92 4.66
CA SER A 54 -10.40 4.53 4.37
C SER A 54 -10.31 3.18 3.65
N GLU A 55 -11.22 2.25 3.96
CA GLU A 55 -11.30 0.95 3.29
C GLU A 55 -11.75 1.13 1.84
N ARG A 56 -12.83 1.88 1.62
CA ARG A 56 -13.33 2.18 0.26
C ARG A 56 -12.25 2.82 -0.62
N TYR A 57 -11.61 3.89 -0.16
CA TYR A 57 -10.59 4.58 -0.95
C TYR A 57 -9.32 3.72 -1.11
N PHE A 58 -9.01 2.81 -0.17
CA PHE A 58 -7.96 1.83 -0.39
C PHE A 58 -8.34 0.79 -1.45
N LEU A 59 -9.60 0.33 -1.48
CA LEU A 59 -10.07 -0.56 -2.54
C LEU A 59 -9.94 0.08 -3.92
N GLU A 60 -10.19 1.39 -4.05
CA GLU A 60 -9.94 2.14 -5.29
C GLU A 60 -8.45 2.20 -5.66
N VAL A 61 -7.57 2.40 -4.68
CA VAL A 61 -6.11 2.34 -4.88
C VAL A 61 -5.68 0.94 -5.34
N ALA A 62 -6.20 -0.11 -4.69
CA ALA A 62 -5.89 -1.49 -5.02
C ALA A 62 -6.42 -1.87 -6.41
N ASP A 63 -7.62 -1.42 -6.76
CA ASP A 63 -8.20 -1.65 -8.08
C ASP A 63 -7.41 -0.94 -9.18
N GLU A 64 -7.00 0.31 -8.97
CA GLU A 64 -6.13 1.03 -9.91
C GLU A 64 -4.82 0.24 -10.11
N LEU A 65 -4.16 -0.16 -9.02
CA LEU A 65 -2.89 -0.87 -9.09
C LEU A 65 -3.02 -2.19 -9.86
N VAL A 66 -4.06 -3.00 -9.59
CA VAL A 66 -4.25 -4.31 -10.25
C VAL A 66 -4.50 -4.17 -11.76
N HIS A 67 -4.97 -3.02 -12.23
CA HIS A 67 -5.15 -2.74 -13.66
C HIS A 67 -3.92 -2.11 -14.33
N ARG A 68 -2.87 -1.78 -13.57
CA ARG A 68 -1.61 -1.25 -14.12
C ARG A 68 -0.76 -2.38 -14.70
N PRO A 69 -0.04 -2.15 -15.81
CA PRO A 69 0.89 -3.15 -16.37
C PRO A 69 2.05 -3.47 -15.42
N GLU A 70 2.36 -2.58 -14.48
CA GLU A 70 3.39 -2.78 -13.46
C GLU A 70 3.01 -3.83 -12.41
N PHE A 71 1.73 -4.21 -12.31
CA PHE A 71 1.28 -5.20 -11.33
C PHE A 71 1.85 -6.59 -11.65
N ALA A 72 2.63 -7.12 -10.70
CA ALA A 72 3.33 -8.40 -10.84
C ALA A 72 2.40 -9.63 -10.81
N GLY A 73 1.12 -9.44 -10.48
CA GLY A 73 0.10 -10.49 -10.51
C GLY A 73 -0.13 -11.18 -9.15
N PRO A 74 -1.30 -11.83 -8.96
CA PRO A 74 -1.75 -12.37 -7.67
C PRO A 74 -0.88 -13.49 -7.08
N GLN A 75 0.02 -14.06 -7.87
CA GLN A 75 0.91 -15.16 -7.45
C GLN A 75 2.28 -14.67 -7.00
N PHE A 76 2.60 -13.38 -7.19
CA PHE A 76 3.94 -12.85 -6.91
C PHE A 76 4.25 -12.76 -5.41
N SER A 77 3.29 -12.29 -4.61
CA SER A 77 3.42 -12.22 -3.16
C SER A 77 2.08 -12.38 -2.46
N TRP A 78 2.11 -12.55 -1.12
CA TRP A 78 0.90 -12.48 -0.32
C TRP A 78 0.19 -11.13 -0.49
N GLY A 79 0.95 -10.02 -0.54
CA GLY A 79 0.41 -8.68 -0.77
C GLY A 79 -0.35 -8.58 -2.10
N ASP A 80 0.23 -9.10 -3.19
CA ASP A 80 -0.40 -9.09 -4.52
C ASP A 80 -1.68 -9.93 -4.57
N ARG A 81 -1.69 -11.07 -3.87
CA ARG A 81 -2.90 -11.88 -3.72
C ARG A 81 -4.01 -11.13 -3.01
N VAL A 82 -3.66 -10.39 -1.95
CA VAL A 82 -4.61 -9.57 -1.19
C VAL A 82 -5.15 -8.44 -2.08
N LEU A 83 -4.29 -7.72 -2.81
CA LEU A 83 -4.68 -6.67 -3.75
C LEU A 83 -5.65 -7.19 -4.81
N HIS A 84 -5.34 -8.35 -5.42
CA HIS A 84 -6.23 -8.96 -6.40
C HIS A 84 -7.56 -9.43 -5.78
N SER A 85 -7.53 -9.95 -4.55
CA SER A 85 -8.73 -10.41 -3.84
C SER A 85 -9.66 -9.26 -3.42
N CYS A 86 -9.15 -8.03 -3.34
CA CYS A 86 -9.96 -6.83 -3.03
C CYS A 86 -11.13 -6.66 -4.00
N LYS A 87 -10.98 -7.08 -5.27
CA LYS A 87 -12.05 -7.08 -6.28
C LYS A 87 -13.24 -7.95 -5.90
N SER A 88 -13.00 -9.10 -5.27
CA SER A 88 -14.03 -10.12 -5.00
C SER A 88 -14.51 -10.12 -3.54
N LYS A 89 -13.71 -9.61 -2.60
CA LYS A 89 -14.02 -9.65 -1.17
C LYS A 89 -13.69 -8.31 -0.50
N PRO A 90 -14.53 -7.28 -0.71
CA PRO A 90 -14.31 -5.96 -0.12
C PRO A 90 -14.40 -5.96 1.42
N ALA A 91 -14.96 -7.00 2.06
CA ALA A 91 -15.07 -7.11 3.52
C ALA A 91 -13.76 -7.41 4.26
N MET A 92 -12.61 -7.45 3.57
CA MET A 92 -11.32 -7.50 4.25
C MET A 92 -11.13 -6.18 4.99
N ARG A 93 -10.84 -6.23 6.31
CA ARG A 93 -10.56 -5.09 7.19
C ARG A 93 -9.31 -4.30 6.75
N LEU A 94 -9.40 -3.67 5.59
CA LEU A 94 -8.37 -2.88 4.93
C LEU A 94 -8.51 -1.41 5.31
N GLY A 95 -9.34 -1.05 6.30
CA GLY A 95 -9.42 0.34 6.77
C GLY A 95 -8.21 0.85 7.57
N LYS A 96 -7.19 0.01 7.85
CA LYS A 96 -6.04 0.36 8.69
C LYS A 96 -4.75 0.46 7.88
N SER A 97 -3.99 1.52 8.14
CA SER A 97 -2.68 1.79 7.51
C SER A 97 -1.67 0.66 7.72
N THR A 98 -1.66 0.02 8.89
CA THR A 98 -0.79 -1.13 9.17
C THR A 98 -1.00 -2.26 8.17
N LYS A 99 -2.24 -2.47 7.71
CA LYS A 99 -2.56 -3.51 6.72
C LYS A 99 -2.00 -3.15 5.33
N TRP A 100 -2.09 -1.89 4.94
CA TRP A 100 -1.53 -1.38 3.68
C TRP A 100 -0.01 -1.52 3.66
N ILE A 101 0.63 -1.16 4.77
CA ILE A 101 2.08 -1.32 4.96
C ILE A 101 2.45 -2.79 4.83
N SER A 102 1.76 -3.71 5.53
CA SER A 102 2.04 -5.15 5.40
C SER A 102 1.94 -5.67 3.96
N ILE A 103 0.95 -5.19 3.18
CA ILE A 103 0.78 -5.55 1.78
C ILE A 103 1.98 -5.06 0.95
N ALA A 104 2.35 -3.78 1.10
CA ALA A 104 3.49 -3.18 0.41
C ALA A 104 4.82 -3.87 0.78
N THR A 105 5.06 -4.12 2.06
CA THR A 105 6.26 -4.82 2.56
C THR A 105 6.33 -6.25 2.01
N SER A 106 5.23 -6.99 1.99
CA SER A 106 5.20 -8.35 1.44
C SER A 106 5.60 -8.38 -0.04
N HIS A 107 5.09 -7.43 -0.83
CA HIS A 107 5.45 -7.32 -2.23
C HIS A 107 6.93 -6.93 -2.40
N HIS A 108 7.40 -5.96 -1.62
CA HIS A 108 8.79 -5.51 -1.66
C HIS A 108 9.78 -6.64 -1.37
N LEU A 109 9.52 -7.44 -0.33
CA LEU A 109 10.37 -8.60 0.01
C LEU A 109 10.40 -9.64 -1.12
N ALA A 110 9.26 -9.93 -1.76
CA ALA A 110 9.22 -10.83 -2.92
C ALA A 110 10.04 -10.27 -4.09
N HIS A 111 9.99 -8.96 -4.32
CA HIS A 111 10.81 -8.30 -5.34
C HIS A 111 12.30 -8.39 -5.05
N LEU A 112 12.72 -8.17 -3.81
CA LEU A 112 14.11 -8.32 -3.39
C LEU A 112 14.60 -9.76 -3.55
N ALA A 113 13.80 -10.74 -3.12
CA ALA A 113 14.14 -12.16 -3.26
C ALA A 113 14.33 -12.55 -4.74
N LYS A 114 13.43 -12.10 -5.63
CA LYS A 114 13.55 -12.36 -7.07
C LYS A 114 14.78 -11.69 -7.69
N ARG A 115 15.13 -10.47 -7.27
CA ARG A 115 16.35 -9.80 -7.75
C ARG A 115 17.62 -10.52 -7.32
N LEU A 116 17.65 -11.07 -6.09
CA LEU A 116 18.79 -11.83 -5.60
C LEU A 116 18.96 -13.17 -6.34
N ASP A 117 17.84 -13.78 -6.76
CA ASP A 117 17.83 -15.03 -7.54
C ASP A 117 18.19 -14.84 -9.02
N SER A 118 18.18 -13.60 -9.50
CA SER A 118 18.62 -13.25 -10.86
C SER A 118 20.09 -12.83 -10.80
N PRO A 119 21.08 -13.70 -11.07
CA PRO A 119 22.47 -13.28 -11.13
C PRO A 119 22.59 -12.19 -12.18
N THR A 120 23.05 -11.01 -11.77
CA THR A 120 23.52 -9.95 -12.65
C THR A 120 24.56 -10.55 -13.58
N SER A 121 24.18 -10.82 -14.84
CA SER A 121 25.09 -11.07 -15.96
C SER A 121 25.57 -9.75 -16.54
#